data_AF-A0A0U4DQQ9-F1
#
_entry.id   AF-A0A0U4DQQ9-F1
#
_cell.length_a   1.000
_cell.length_b   1.000
_cell.length_c   1.000
_cell.angle_alpha   90.00
_cell.angle_beta   90.00
_cell.angle_gamma   90.00
#
_symmetry.space_group_name_H-M   'P 1'
#
loop_
_entity.id
_entity.type
_entity.pdbx_description
1 polymer ?
#
loop_
_entity_poly.entity_id
_entity_poly.type
_entity_poly.pdbx_seq_one_letter_code
_entity_poly.pdbx_strand_id
1 'polypeptide(L)' 'MTKSYVAITYDVCEHNDLCEDMNEYILDSSVDMDKQVKGFAEQDVAPLVKVYESATSDFGELTLYKEFKFKEYECDCEQ' A
#
# COMPACT_ATOMS: atom_id res chain seq x y z
N MET A 1 -10.54 6.03 20.71
CA MET A 1 -9.80 6.79 19.68
C MET A 1 -9.92 6.02 18.40
N THR A 2 -10.38 6.66 17.32
CA THR A 2 -10.54 6.01 16.02
C THR A 2 -9.17 5.99 15.37
N LYS A 3 -8.61 4.80 15.13
CA LYS A 3 -7.36 4.67 14.38
C LYS A 3 -7.66 4.93 12.91
N SER A 4 -6.86 5.76 12.27
CA SER A 4 -6.95 5.99 10.83
C SER A 4 -5.88 5.15 10.14
N TYR A 5 -6.24 4.57 9.00
CA TYR A 5 -5.33 3.76 8.20
C TYR A 5 -5.16 4.38 6.81
N VAL A 6 -3.93 4.40 6.33
CA VAL A 6 -3.55 4.85 4.99
C VAL A 6 -2.83 3.73 4.29
N ALA A 7 -3.26 3.38 3.08
CA ALA A 7 -2.55 2.46 2.20
C ALA A 7 -1.74 3.27 1.19
N ILE A 8 -0.47 2.94 1.03
CA ILE A 8 0.42 3.50 0.01
C ILE A 8 0.79 2.37 -0.95
N THR A 9 0.54 2.57 -2.24
CA THR A 9 0.95 1.66 -3.31
C THR A 9 2.39 1.98 -3.71
N TYR A 10 3.16 0.94 -4.03
CA TYR A 10 4.56 1.06 -4.41
C TYR A 10 4.82 0.29 -5.70
N ASP A 11 5.56 0.94 -6.60
CA ASP A 11 6.23 0.26 -7.69
C ASP A 11 7.53 -0.34 -7.15
N VAL A 12 7.77 -1.61 -7.48
CA VAL A 12 8.94 -2.36 -7.03
C VAL A 12 9.58 -3.04 -8.22
N CYS A 13 10.82 -2.66 -8.51
CA CYS A 13 11.64 -3.29 -9.53
C CYS A 13 12.92 -3.82 -8.88
N GLU A 14 13.00 -5.14 -8.69
CA GLU A 14 14.18 -5.79 -8.09
C GLU A 14 15.45 -5.59 -8.93
N HIS A 15 15.32 -5.41 -10.24
CA HIS A 15 16.48 -5.22 -11.14
C HIS A 15 17.17 -3.87 -10.99
N ASN A 16 16.39 -2.84 -10.64
CA ASN A 16 16.89 -1.47 -10.51
C ASN A 16 17.02 -1.04 -9.04
N ASP A 17 16.85 -1.97 -8.10
CA ASP A 17 16.74 -1.69 -6.66
C ASP A 17 15.74 -0.54 -6.39
N LEU A 18 14.64 -0.51 -7.15
CA LEU A 18 13.66 0.57 -7.15
C LEU A 18 12.48 0.20 -6.23
N CYS A 19 12.13 1.11 -5.32
CA CYS A 19 10.92 1.04 -4.51
C CYS A 19 10.38 2.47 -4.40
N GLU A 20 9.45 2.84 -5.28
CA GLU A 20 8.89 4.19 -5.35
C GLU A 20 7.43 4.19 -4.91
N ASP A 21 7.05 5.15 -4.08
CA ASP A 21 5.66 5.40 -3.73
C ASP A 21 4.89 5.92 -4.95
N MET A 22 3.68 5.40 -5.16
CA MET A 22 2.83 5.75 -6.28
C MET A 22 1.65 6.62 -5.82
N ASN A 23 0.71 6.02 -5.07
CA ASN A 23 -0.49 6.70 -4.61
C ASN A 23 -0.79 6.40 -3.14
N GLU A 24 -1.48 7.34 -2.49
CA GLU A 24 -1.96 7.21 -1.13
C GLU A 24 -3.49 7.11 -1.07
N TYR A 25 -4.01 6.17 -0.27
CA TYR A 25 -5.43 5.91 -0.10
C TYR A 25 -5.80 5.85 1.37
N ILE A 26 -6.85 6.59 1.76
CA ILE A 26 -7.43 6.45 3.10
C ILE A 26 -8.33 5.22 3.11
N LEU A 27 -8.11 4.31 4.05
CA LEU A 27 -8.90 3.10 4.21
C LEU A 27 -10.23 3.40 4.91
N ASP A 28 -11.32 2.94 4.32
CA ASP A 28 -12.64 2.99 4.93
C ASP A 28 -12.76 1.87 5.98
N SER A 29 -12.95 2.26 7.24
CA SER A 29 -13.12 1.33 8.36
C SER A 29 -14.37 0.43 8.28
N SER A 30 -15.34 0.77 7.44
CA SER A 30 -16.56 -0.01 7.20
C SER A 30 -16.38 -1.12 6.17
N VAL A 31 -15.28 -1.10 5.42
CA VAL A 31 -14.95 -2.07 4.38
C VAL A 31 -13.75 -2.89 4.82
N ASP A 32 -13.73 -4.17 4.44
CA ASP A 32 -12.59 -5.05 4.71
C ASP A 32 -11.29 -4.50 4.12
N MET A 33 -10.24 -4.43 4.93
CA MET A 33 -8.94 -3.85 4.55
C MET A 33 -8.29 -4.63 3.40
N ASP A 34 -8.26 -5.96 3.50
CA ASP A 34 -7.61 -6.82 2.52
C ASP A 34 -8.31 -6.67 1.13
N LYS A 35 -9.64 -6.52 1.11
CA LYS A 35 -10.38 -6.21 -0.13
C LYS A 35 -10.02 -4.85 -0.72
N GLN A 36 -9.94 -3.81 0.10
CA GLN A 36 -9.59 -2.46 -0.36
C GLN A 36 -8.16 -2.42 -0.90
N VAL A 37 -7.20 -2.96 -0.14
CA VAL A 37 -5.79 -3.01 -0.53
C VAL A 37 -5.59 -3.79 -1.82
N LYS A 38 -6.30 -4.92 -2.01
CA LYS A 38 -6.25 -5.65 -3.27
C LYS A 38 -6.76 -4.80 -4.44
N GLY A 39 -7.85 -4.06 -4.24
CA GLY A 39 -8.38 -3.15 -5.26
C GLY A 39 -7.41 -2.01 -5.62
N PHE A 40 -6.72 -1.44 -4.64
CA PHE A 40 -5.70 -0.42 -4.89
C PHE A 40 -4.50 -0.99 -5.66
N ALA A 41 -4.03 -2.18 -5.28
CA ALA A 41 -2.95 -2.87 -5.98
C ALA A 41 -3.32 -3.18 -7.45
N GLU A 42 -4.56 -3.64 -7.70
CA GLU A 42 -5.05 -3.90 -9.05
C GLU A 42 -5.18 -2.63 -9.89
N GLN A 43 -5.69 -1.56 -9.29
CA GLN A 43 -5.88 -0.27 -9.98
C GLN A 43 -4.55 0.36 -10.39
N ASP A 44 -3.57 0.32 -9.48
CA ASP A 44 -2.28 0.98 -9.68
C ASP A 44 -1.24 0.05 -10.34
N VAL A 45 -1.59 -1.23 -10.50
CA VAL A 45 -0.65 -2.29 -10.93
C VAL A 45 0.57 -2.29 -10.02
N ALA A 46 0.33 -2.26 -8.70
CA ALA A 46 1.36 -2.09 -7.68
C ALA A 46 1.71 -3.45 -7.04
N PRO A 47 2.96 -3.93 -7.17
CA PRO A 47 3.42 -5.18 -6.55
C PRO A 47 3.48 -5.14 -5.02
N LEU A 48 3.50 -3.94 -4.43
CA LEU A 48 3.60 -3.76 -3.00
C LEU A 48 2.62 -2.69 -2.54
N VAL A 49 1.90 -2.97 -1.45
CA VAL A 49 1.08 -1.99 -0.75
C VAL A 49 1.44 -2.02 0.73
N LYS A 50 1.76 -0.87 1.31
CA LYS A 50 2.02 -0.74 2.74
C LYS A 50 0.89 0.04 3.38
N VAL A 51 0.33 -0.53 4.44
CA VAL A 51 -0.68 0.11 5.26
C VAL A 51 -0.01 0.68 6.49
N TYR A 52 -0.22 1.97 6.71
CA TYR A 52 0.22 2.71 7.87
C TYR A 52 -0.98 3.01 8.76
N GLU A 53 -0.79 2.93 10.07
CA GLU A 53 -1.76 3.42 11.04
C GLU A 53 -1.27 4.73 11.64
N SER A 54 -2.21 5.66 11.90
CA SER A 54 -1.94 6.81 12.74
C SER A 54 -2.79 6.78 14.01
N ALA A 55 -2.14 7.06 15.13
CA ALA A 55 -2.79 7.20 16.43
C ALA A 55 -3.44 8.58 16.60
N THR A 56 -3.07 9.55 15.75
CA THR A 56 -3.59 10.92 15.77
C THR A 56 -4.33 11.23 14.47
N SER A 57 -5.37 12.05 14.56
CA SER A 57 -6.19 12.44 13.39
C SER A 57 -5.41 13.25 12.36
N ASP A 58 -4.26 13.81 12.75
CA ASP A 58 -3.42 14.67 11.95
C ASP A 58 -2.35 13.91 11.13
N PHE A 59 -2.35 12.58 11.18
CA PHE A 59 -1.41 11.70 10.45
C PHE A 59 0.09 12.03 10.66
N GLY A 60 0.43 12.76 11.73
CA GLY A 60 1.79 13.24 11.96
C GLY A 60 2.80 12.14 12.30
N GLU A 61 2.34 11.05 12.92
CA GLU A 61 3.13 9.84 13.13
C GLU A 61 2.42 8.67 12.44
N LEU A 62 3.01 8.21 11.33
CA LEU A 62 2.59 7.02 10.60
C LEU A 62 3.45 5.84 11.03
N THR A 63 2.83 4.80 11.57
CA THR A 63 3.51 3.54 11.91
C THR A 63 3.12 2.49 10.89
N LEU A 64 4.10 1.79 10.32
CA LEU A 64 3.81 0.67 9.42
C LEU A 64 3.01 -0.40 10.17
N TYR A 65 1.80 -0.66 9.70
CA TYR A 65 0.86 -1.60 10.31
C TYR A 65 0.92 -2.97 9.61
N LYS A 66 0.86 -2.99 8.28
CA LYS A 66 0.84 -4.23 7.49
C LYS A 66 1.41 -4.00 6.09
N GLU A 67 2.09 -4.99 5.54
CA GLU A 67 2.55 -5.00 4.16
C GLU A 67 1.84 -6.09 3.36
N PHE A 68 1.52 -5.78 2.11
CA PHE A 68 0.87 -6.67 1.16
C PHE A 68 1.71 -6.76 -0.10
N LYS A 69 2.05 -7.98 -0.50
CA LYS A 69 2.83 -8.24 -1.70
C LYS A 69 1.97 -8.98 -2.72
N PHE A 70 1.97 -8.49 -3.95
CA PHE A 70 1.18 -8.97 -5.06
C PHE A 70 2.10 -9.34 -6.21
N LYS A 71 2.53 -10.60 -6.24
CA LYS A 71 3.44 -11.12 -7.27
C LYS A 71 2.89 -11.00 -8.70
N GLU A 72 1.56 -10.97 -8.83
CA GLU A 72 0.88 -10.80 -10.11
C GLU A 72 1.08 -9.41 -10.74
N TYR A 73 1.56 -8.43 -9.95
CA TYR A 73 1.88 -7.08 -10.42
C TYR A 73 3.39 -6.78 -10.36
N GLU A 74 4.23 -7.75 -10.01
CA GLU A 74 5.68 -7.59 -10.11
C GLU A 74 6.07 -7.48 -11.59
N CYS A 75 7.02 -6.59 -11.94
CA CYS A 75 7.51 -6.54 -13.31
C CYS A 75 8.10 -7.90 -13.69
N ASP A 76 7.49 -8.57 -14.66
CA ASP A 76 8.04 -9.75 -15.34
C ASP A 76 9.08 -9.28 -16.38
N CYS A 77 10.05 -8.51 -15.90
CA CYS A 77 11.12 -7.94 -16.69
C CYS A 77 12.06 -9.09 -17.15
N GLU A 78 11.61 -9.91 -18.10
CA GLU A 78 12.48 -10.81 -18.88
C GLU A 78 13.35 -9.94 -19.80
N GLN A 79 14.50 -9.51 -19.26
CA GLN A 79 15.71 -8.99 -19.92
C GLN A 79 15.58 -8.24 -21.25
#